data_AF-A0A7Y5E2R1-F1
#
_entry.id   AF-A0A7Y5E2R1-F1
#
_cell.length_a   1.000
_cell.length_b   1.000
_cell.length_c   1.000
_cell.angle_alpha   90.00
_cell.angle_beta   90.00
_cell.angle_gamma   90.00
#
_symmetry.space_group_name_H-M   'P 1'
#
loop_
_entity.id
_entity.type
_entity.pdbx_description
1 polymer ?
#
loop_
_entity_poly.entity_id
_entity_poly.type
_entity_poly.pdbx_seq_one_letter_code
_entity_poly.pdbx_strand_id
1 'polypeptide(L)'
;MKFAIERGGHVWFSGCGVDPAPRAYAALGCSVLATDLSTVAVEWQRARGSEPPTALFEDWASWVSEHGLAEAAGTLTATEHDFTTTAPAGPFDVMINRRAFHGLSAAAKAAGARHFFRALRPGGAAIFDTLNIQGKERSLIEDCLIEAGFYVPFHKSERWYRDKLDATGIVYAMILGRPIVPHWDQYPAKKFAEFEKRDRDILMSFRPEYEQRRVEEAPEVQATLENPGTIAAHMIYSTG
;
A
#
# COMPACT_ATOMS: atom_id res chain seq x y z
N MET A 1 3.61 10.74 -2.57
CA MET A 1 3.97 11.64 -3.70
C MET A 1 5.42 12.09 -3.61
N LYS A 2 5.83 12.91 -2.62
CA LYS A 2 7.21 13.39 -2.46
C LYS A 2 8.28 12.31 -2.64
N PHE A 3 8.11 11.17 -1.97
CA PHE A 3 8.98 10.01 -2.11
C PHE A 3 9.22 9.54 -3.55
N ALA A 4 8.18 9.54 -4.41
CA ALA A 4 8.34 9.10 -5.81
C ALA A 4 9.06 10.15 -6.66
N ILE A 5 8.79 11.43 -6.40
CA ILE A 5 9.43 12.56 -7.09
C ILE A 5 10.93 12.57 -6.77
N GLU A 6 11.29 12.45 -5.49
CA GLU A 6 12.69 12.40 -5.04
C GLU A 6 13.45 11.19 -5.60
N ARG A 7 12.74 10.13 -5.98
CA ARG A 7 13.33 8.93 -6.60
C ARG A 7 13.36 8.97 -8.12
N GLY A 8 13.05 10.08 -8.79
CA GLY A 8 13.18 10.20 -10.26
C GLY A 8 11.85 10.28 -11.00
N GLY A 9 10.74 10.00 -10.32
CA GLY A 9 9.40 10.28 -10.84
C GLY A 9 8.89 9.32 -11.91
N HIS A 10 9.54 8.18 -12.20
CA HIS A 10 8.96 7.12 -13.02
C HIS A 10 8.05 6.22 -12.18
N VAL A 11 6.74 6.35 -12.35
CA VAL A 11 5.73 5.71 -11.48
C VAL A 11 4.82 4.80 -12.27
N TRP A 12 4.65 3.56 -11.80
CA TRP A 12 3.68 2.61 -12.32
C TRP A 12 2.51 2.44 -11.36
N PHE A 13 1.29 2.78 -11.80
CA PHE A 13 0.05 2.45 -11.11
C PHE A 13 -0.53 1.15 -11.69
N SER A 14 -0.42 0.05 -10.93
CA SER A 14 -0.95 -1.26 -11.32
C SER A 14 -2.36 -1.48 -10.80
N GLY A 15 -3.30 -1.85 -11.69
CA GLY A 15 -4.73 -1.90 -11.37
C GLY A 15 -5.26 -0.52 -11.00
N CYS A 16 -5.05 0.47 -11.87
CA CYS A 16 -5.32 1.88 -11.56
C CYS A 16 -6.82 2.22 -11.46
N GLY A 17 -7.71 1.40 -12.03
CA GLY A 17 -9.13 1.67 -12.11
C GLY A 17 -9.42 3.10 -12.58
N VAL A 18 -10.34 3.76 -11.87
CA VAL A 18 -10.68 5.19 -12.06
C VAL A 18 -10.05 6.08 -10.99
N ASP A 19 -8.95 5.63 -10.38
CA ASP A 19 -8.26 6.40 -9.34
C ASP A 19 -7.70 7.71 -9.93
N PRO A 20 -7.94 8.88 -9.30
CA PRO A 20 -7.35 10.14 -9.73
C PRO A 20 -5.84 10.26 -9.46
N ALA A 21 -5.24 9.45 -8.58
CA ALA A 21 -3.86 9.57 -8.16
C ALA A 21 -2.82 9.59 -9.31
N PRO A 22 -2.91 8.75 -10.37
CA PRO A 22 -2.00 8.81 -11.51
C PRO A 22 -1.88 10.22 -12.11
N ARG A 23 -3.01 10.95 -12.22
CA ARG A 23 -3.05 12.32 -12.75
C ARG A 23 -2.37 13.31 -11.83
N ALA A 24 -2.61 13.20 -10.53
CA ALA A 24 -1.95 14.04 -9.54
C ALA A 24 -0.42 13.86 -9.52
N TYR A 25 0.08 12.62 -9.67
CA TYR A 25 1.53 12.40 -9.81
C TYR A 25 2.08 13.01 -11.11
N ALA A 26 1.36 12.86 -12.24
CA ALA A 26 1.78 13.46 -13.51
C ALA A 26 1.82 14.99 -13.44
N ALA A 27 0.87 15.64 -12.75
CA ALA A 27 0.87 17.09 -12.55
C ALA A 27 1.96 17.61 -11.59
N LEU A 28 2.62 16.70 -10.88
CA LEU A 28 3.79 16.98 -10.04
C LEU A 28 5.10 16.58 -10.75
N GLY A 29 5.09 16.46 -12.07
CA GLY A 29 6.28 16.20 -12.90
C GLY A 29 6.65 14.73 -13.08
N CYS A 30 5.84 13.78 -12.59
CA CYS A 30 6.15 12.36 -12.75
C CYS A 30 5.86 11.86 -14.19
N SER A 31 6.62 10.87 -14.64
CA SER A 31 6.31 10.04 -15.80
C SER A 31 5.51 8.82 -15.32
N VAL A 32 4.21 8.81 -15.60
CA VAL A 32 3.27 7.87 -15.03
C VAL A 32 2.77 6.88 -16.07
N LEU A 33 2.94 5.59 -15.79
CA LEU A 33 2.22 4.51 -16.46
C LEU A 33 1.06 4.06 -15.57
N ALA A 34 -0.17 4.16 -16.05
CA ALA A 34 -1.35 3.64 -15.39
C ALA A 34 -1.88 2.42 -16.17
N THR A 35 -1.99 1.28 -15.51
CA THR A 35 -2.44 0.03 -16.15
C THR A 35 -3.64 -0.55 -15.44
N ASP A 36 -4.60 -1.06 -16.21
CA ASP A 36 -5.72 -1.84 -15.69
C ASP A 36 -6.10 -2.96 -16.66
N LEU A 37 -6.76 -4.01 -16.17
CA LEU A 37 -7.33 -5.06 -17.04
C LEU A 37 -8.62 -4.57 -17.73
N SER A 38 -9.32 -3.61 -17.11
CA SER A 38 -10.58 -3.06 -17.63
C SER A 38 -10.31 -1.99 -18.70
N THR A 39 -10.69 -2.27 -19.94
CA THR A 39 -10.65 -1.30 -21.04
C THR A 39 -11.41 -0.02 -20.69
N VAL A 40 -12.55 -0.12 -20.00
CA VAL A 40 -13.35 1.05 -19.57
C VAL A 40 -12.57 1.94 -18.59
N ALA A 41 -11.85 1.34 -17.64
CA ALA A 41 -11.03 2.10 -16.70
C ALA A 41 -9.86 2.80 -17.41
N VAL A 42 -9.23 2.11 -18.36
CA VAL A 42 -8.14 2.68 -19.17
C VAL A 42 -8.64 3.84 -20.03
N GLU A 43 -9.79 3.70 -20.69
CA GLU A 43 -10.41 4.77 -21.48
C GLU A 43 -10.76 5.98 -20.60
N TRP A 44 -11.27 5.74 -19.39
CA TRP A 44 -11.54 6.80 -18.42
C TRP A 44 -10.26 7.57 -18.05
N GLN A 45 -9.16 6.87 -17.77
CA GLN A 45 -7.87 7.50 -17.45
C GLN A 45 -7.34 8.32 -18.63
N ARG A 46 -7.47 7.81 -19.86
CA ARG A 46 -7.06 8.52 -21.08
C ARG A 46 -7.89 9.79 -21.29
N ALA A 47 -9.22 9.69 -21.21
CA ALA A 47 -10.14 10.80 -21.42
C ALA A 47 -9.90 11.95 -20.43
N ARG A 48 -9.45 11.62 -19.22
CA ARG A 48 -9.22 12.58 -18.14
C ARG A 48 -7.75 12.93 -17.91
N GLY A 49 -6.84 12.36 -18.68
CA GLY A 49 -5.41 12.50 -18.46
C GLY A 49 -4.88 13.93 -18.60
N SER A 50 -5.62 14.79 -19.32
CA SER A 50 -5.34 16.21 -19.48
C SER A 50 -6.19 17.13 -18.58
N GLU A 51 -7.09 16.58 -17.75
CA GLU A 51 -7.85 17.40 -16.80
C GLU A 51 -6.91 18.00 -15.75
N PRO A 52 -7.08 19.27 -15.38
CA PRO A 52 -6.26 19.89 -14.35
C PRO A 52 -6.51 19.22 -12.98
N PRO A 53 -5.49 19.16 -12.09
CA PRO A 53 -5.61 18.57 -10.76
C PRO A 53 -6.66 19.21 -9.86
N THR A 54 -7.11 20.43 -10.16
CA THR A 54 -8.20 21.12 -9.45
C THR A 54 -9.53 20.37 -9.55
N ALA A 55 -9.68 19.46 -10.52
CA ALA A 55 -10.80 18.52 -10.57
C ALA A 55 -10.70 17.38 -9.53
N LEU A 56 -9.55 17.25 -8.85
CA LEU A 56 -9.24 16.22 -7.85
C LEU A 56 -9.25 16.77 -6.43
N PHE A 57 -8.81 18.02 -6.27
CA PHE A 57 -8.72 18.74 -5.00
C PHE A 57 -9.21 20.18 -5.21
N GLU A 58 -10.19 20.61 -4.42
CA GLU A 58 -10.82 21.93 -4.54
C GLU A 58 -9.81 23.08 -4.41
N ASP A 59 -8.77 22.91 -3.58
CA ASP A 59 -7.64 23.84 -3.47
C ASP A 59 -6.28 23.13 -3.69
N TRP A 60 -6.06 22.70 -4.93
CA TRP A 60 -4.83 22.03 -5.34
C TRP A 60 -3.57 22.85 -5.06
N ALA A 61 -3.58 24.16 -5.33
CA ALA A 61 -2.40 25.01 -5.16
C ALA A 61 -1.97 25.10 -3.69
N SER A 62 -2.91 25.31 -2.77
CA SER A 62 -2.60 25.27 -1.33
C SER A 62 -2.11 23.90 -0.90
N TRP A 63 -2.76 22.82 -1.36
CA TRP A 63 -2.32 21.45 -1.04
C TRP A 63 -0.87 21.18 -1.49
N VAL A 64 -0.50 21.57 -2.72
CA VAL A 64 0.86 21.43 -3.25
C VAL A 64 1.87 22.20 -2.38
N SER A 65 1.56 23.45 -2.06
CA SER A 65 2.40 24.33 -1.24
C SER A 65 2.60 23.79 0.18
N GLU A 66 1.51 23.37 0.85
CA GLU A 66 1.53 22.82 2.21
C GLU A 66 2.39 21.56 2.33
N HIS A 67 2.48 20.77 1.26
CA HIS A 67 3.29 19.55 1.22
C HIS A 67 4.71 19.78 0.70
N GLY A 68 5.11 21.04 0.45
CA GLY A 68 6.42 21.42 -0.06
C GLY A 68 6.71 20.81 -1.44
N LEU A 69 5.67 20.69 -2.26
CA LEU A 69 5.74 20.18 -3.62
C LEU A 69 5.73 21.36 -4.60
N ALA A 70 6.08 21.09 -5.86
CA ALA A 70 5.97 22.05 -6.94
C ALA A 70 5.23 21.39 -8.11
N GLU A 71 4.34 22.16 -8.74
CA GLU A 71 3.76 21.73 -10.00
C GLU A 71 4.84 21.66 -11.08
N ALA A 72 4.79 20.59 -11.87
CA ALA A 72 5.69 20.39 -12.99
C ALA A 72 4.97 19.54 -14.04
N ALA A 73 5.27 19.81 -15.32
CA ALA A 73 4.69 19.05 -16.42
C ALA A 73 5.30 17.64 -16.46
N GLY A 74 4.52 16.64 -16.05
CA GLY A 74 4.84 15.22 -16.22
C GLY A 74 4.08 14.60 -17.40
N THR A 75 4.03 13.27 -17.43
CA THR A 75 3.28 12.52 -18.44
C THR A 75 2.41 11.47 -17.79
N LEU A 76 1.25 11.19 -18.39
CA LEU A 76 0.39 10.08 -18.02
C LEU A 76 0.07 9.25 -19.26
N THR A 77 0.52 8.00 -19.26
CA THR A 77 0.13 6.99 -20.24
C THR A 77 -0.77 5.98 -19.56
N ALA A 78 -1.95 5.74 -20.11
CA ALA A 78 -2.85 4.70 -19.64
C ALA A 78 -2.97 3.58 -20.69
N THR A 79 -2.88 2.32 -20.25
CA THR A 79 -2.97 1.15 -21.15
C THR A 79 -3.61 -0.06 -20.49
N GLU A 80 -4.22 -0.92 -21.30
CA GLU A 80 -4.67 -2.23 -20.84
C GLU A 80 -3.46 -3.11 -20.56
N HIS A 81 -3.43 -3.71 -19.37
CA HIS A 81 -2.36 -4.64 -18.97
C HIS A 81 -2.76 -5.46 -17.74
N ASP A 82 -2.55 -6.77 -17.83
CA ASP A 82 -2.68 -7.70 -16.71
C ASP A 82 -1.32 -7.93 -16.04
N PHE A 83 -1.11 -7.28 -14.90
CA PHE A 83 0.12 -7.39 -14.13
C PHE A 83 0.37 -8.80 -13.53
N THR A 84 -0.62 -9.69 -13.54
CA THR A 84 -0.45 -11.07 -13.08
C THR A 84 0.20 -11.96 -14.14
N THR A 85 0.16 -11.56 -15.42
CA THR A 85 0.69 -12.35 -16.53
C THR A 85 2.08 -11.90 -16.98
N THR A 86 2.35 -10.58 -16.92
CA THR A 86 3.61 -10.01 -17.40
C THR A 86 3.96 -8.73 -16.64
N ALA A 87 5.25 -8.39 -16.58
CA ALA A 87 5.69 -7.06 -16.16
C ALA A 87 5.72 -6.11 -17.38
N PRO A 88 5.29 -4.85 -17.24
CA PRO A 88 5.45 -3.85 -18.28
C PRO A 88 6.94 -3.54 -18.51
N ALA A 89 7.25 -2.85 -19.61
CA ALA A 89 8.60 -2.38 -19.87
C ALA A 89 8.99 -1.33 -18.82
N GLY A 90 10.04 -1.63 -18.04
CA GLY A 90 10.61 -0.74 -17.03
C GLY A 90 11.98 -0.18 -17.44
N PRO A 91 12.76 0.38 -16.49
CA PRO A 91 12.52 0.32 -15.05
C PRO A 91 11.69 1.50 -14.49
N PHE A 92 10.93 1.22 -13.43
CA PHE A 92 10.20 2.21 -12.62
C PHE A 92 10.93 2.49 -11.31
N ASP A 93 10.77 3.71 -10.80
CA ASP A 93 11.26 4.12 -9.49
C ASP A 93 10.30 3.65 -8.39
N VAL A 94 9.00 3.79 -8.66
CA VAL A 94 7.93 3.44 -7.73
C VAL A 94 6.81 2.70 -8.45
N MET A 95 6.35 1.61 -7.87
CA MET A 95 5.11 0.93 -8.25
C MET A 95 4.08 1.17 -7.16
N ILE A 96 2.86 1.56 -7.53
CA ILE A 96 1.75 1.79 -6.61
C ILE A 96 0.60 0.88 -7.03
N ASN A 97 0.14 0.05 -6.10
CA ASN A 97 -1.05 -0.77 -6.27
C ASN A 97 -2.07 -0.40 -5.21
N ARG A 98 -3.22 0.14 -5.62
CA ARG A 98 -4.27 0.55 -4.70
C ARG A 98 -5.45 -0.39 -4.81
N ARG A 99 -5.56 -1.30 -3.84
CA ARG A 99 -6.68 -2.25 -3.67
C ARG A 99 -6.88 -3.24 -4.82
N ALA A 100 -5.98 -3.32 -5.79
CA ALA A 100 -6.08 -4.29 -6.88
C ALA A 100 -5.41 -5.64 -6.54
N PHE A 101 -4.29 -5.62 -5.81
CA PHE A 101 -3.49 -6.81 -5.53
C PHE A 101 -4.15 -7.77 -4.53
N HIS A 102 -4.91 -7.22 -3.59
CA HIS A 102 -5.31 -7.94 -2.39
C HIS A 102 -6.44 -8.97 -2.61
N GLY A 103 -7.27 -8.79 -3.64
CA GLY A 103 -8.38 -9.69 -3.98
C GLY A 103 -7.99 -10.86 -4.87
N LEU A 104 -6.71 -10.97 -5.25
CA LEU A 104 -6.21 -11.99 -6.16
C LEU A 104 -6.12 -13.37 -5.50
N SER A 105 -6.06 -14.44 -6.29
CA SER A 105 -5.68 -15.76 -5.78
C SER A 105 -4.22 -15.78 -5.34
N ALA A 106 -3.82 -16.73 -4.48
CA ALA A 106 -2.43 -16.89 -4.05
C ALA A 106 -1.44 -17.00 -5.23
N ALA A 107 -1.79 -17.78 -6.26
CA ALA A 107 -0.97 -17.94 -7.46
C ALA A 107 -0.81 -16.61 -8.22
N ALA A 108 -1.89 -15.85 -8.37
CA ALA A 108 -1.88 -14.55 -9.03
C ALA A 108 -1.11 -13.49 -8.20
N LYS A 109 -1.19 -13.53 -6.87
CA LYS A 109 -0.37 -12.70 -5.97
C LYS A 109 1.12 -12.98 -6.17
N ALA A 110 1.53 -14.24 -6.13
CA ALA A 110 2.92 -14.63 -6.34
C ALA A 110 3.44 -14.22 -7.73
N ALA A 111 2.62 -14.39 -8.78
CA ALA A 111 2.98 -13.96 -10.13
C ALA A 111 3.11 -12.43 -10.24
N GLY A 112 2.11 -11.69 -9.74
CA GLY A 112 2.14 -10.22 -9.71
C GLY A 112 3.33 -9.67 -8.94
N ALA A 113 3.64 -10.23 -7.76
CA ALA A 113 4.80 -9.83 -6.96
C ALA A 113 6.11 -9.95 -7.74
N ARG A 114 6.33 -11.05 -8.46
CA ARG A 114 7.52 -11.21 -9.33
C ARG A 114 7.57 -10.18 -10.45
N HIS A 115 6.43 -9.88 -11.07
CA HIS A 115 6.38 -8.87 -12.12
C HIS A 115 6.62 -7.46 -11.60
N PHE A 116 6.09 -7.12 -10.42
CA PHE A 116 6.37 -5.86 -9.74
C PHE A 116 7.85 -5.71 -9.42
N PHE A 117 8.46 -6.75 -8.85
CA PHE A 117 9.89 -6.75 -8.53
C PHE A 117 10.74 -6.53 -9.78
N ARG A 118 10.46 -7.26 -10.87
CA ARG A 118 11.18 -7.14 -12.16
C ARG A 118 11.04 -5.77 -12.80
N ALA A 119 9.90 -5.11 -12.62
CA ALA A 119 9.64 -3.81 -13.23
C ALA A 119 10.37 -2.65 -12.51
N LEU A 120 10.79 -2.86 -11.26
CA LEU A 120 11.45 -1.84 -10.44
C LEU A 120 12.96 -1.86 -10.66
N ARG A 121 13.58 -0.66 -10.65
CA ARG A 121 15.05 -0.56 -10.59
C ARG A 121 15.58 -1.00 -9.22
N PRO A 122 16.87 -1.34 -9.10
CA PRO A 122 17.55 -1.41 -7.81
C PRO A 122 17.33 -0.11 -7.02
N GLY A 123 16.97 -0.23 -5.74
CA GLY A 123 16.57 0.93 -4.95
C GLY A 123 15.16 1.45 -5.27
N GLY A 124 14.35 0.73 -6.05
CA GLY A 124 12.95 1.06 -6.27
C GLY A 124 12.07 0.73 -5.06
N ALA A 125 10.80 1.12 -5.12
CA ALA A 125 9.84 0.70 -4.09
C ALA A 125 8.47 0.35 -4.66
N ALA A 126 7.82 -0.61 -4.02
CA ALA A 126 6.43 -0.95 -4.23
C ALA A 126 5.59 -0.42 -3.06
N ILE A 127 4.45 0.20 -3.34
CA ILE A 127 3.50 0.70 -2.35
C ILE A 127 2.17 0.00 -2.60
N PHE A 128 1.72 -0.77 -1.61
CA PHE A 128 0.45 -1.49 -1.65
C PHE A 128 -0.51 -0.86 -0.66
N ASP A 129 -1.54 -0.20 -1.16
CA ASP A 129 -2.67 0.26 -0.37
C ASP A 129 -3.73 -0.86 -0.36
N THR A 130 -4.01 -1.40 0.83
CA THR A 130 -4.97 -2.51 1.00
C THR A 130 -6.15 -2.06 1.86
N LEU A 131 -7.35 -2.57 1.55
CA LEU A 131 -8.43 -2.59 2.55
C LEU A 131 -7.96 -3.43 3.74
N ASN A 132 -8.40 -3.08 4.95
CA ASN A 132 -8.03 -3.62 6.26
C ASN A 132 -7.91 -5.16 6.37
N ILE A 133 -6.95 -5.75 5.66
CA ILE A 133 -6.68 -7.18 5.56
C ILE A 133 -5.75 -7.54 6.69
N GLN A 134 -6.18 -8.52 7.49
CA GLN A 134 -5.50 -8.99 8.69
C GLN A 134 -5.28 -10.50 8.65
N GLY A 135 -4.52 -10.99 9.63
CA GLY A 135 -4.23 -12.40 9.82
C GLY A 135 -3.59 -13.08 8.61
N LYS A 136 -4.03 -14.29 8.30
CA LYS A 136 -3.45 -15.18 7.27
C LYS A 136 -3.35 -14.54 5.89
N GLU A 137 -4.37 -13.78 5.49
CA GLU A 137 -4.40 -13.15 4.17
C GLU A 137 -3.34 -12.06 4.06
N ARG A 138 -3.11 -11.30 5.14
CA ARG A 138 -2.02 -10.32 5.18
C ARG A 138 -0.65 -11.00 5.09
N SER A 139 -0.47 -12.07 5.86
CA SER A 139 0.78 -12.85 5.85
C SER A 139 1.06 -13.44 4.47
N LEU A 140 0.04 -13.96 3.76
CA LEU A 140 0.17 -14.45 2.39
C LEU A 140 0.67 -13.37 1.42
N ILE A 141 0.13 -12.15 1.52
CA ILE A 141 0.59 -11.03 0.68
C ILE A 141 2.06 -10.72 0.95
N GLU A 142 2.45 -10.60 2.22
CA GLU A 142 3.83 -10.33 2.61
C GLU A 142 4.79 -11.46 2.16
N ASP A 143 4.37 -12.72 2.30
CA ASP A 143 5.15 -13.89 1.88
C ASP A 143 5.38 -13.87 0.36
N CYS A 144 4.34 -13.60 -0.44
CA CYS A 144 4.49 -13.47 -1.90
C CYS A 144 5.48 -12.37 -2.30
N LEU A 145 5.52 -11.26 -1.55
CA LEU A 145 6.44 -10.15 -1.82
C LEU A 145 7.87 -10.50 -1.42
N ILE A 146 8.06 -11.10 -0.25
CA ILE A 146 9.38 -11.56 0.22
C ILE A 146 9.95 -12.62 -0.73
N GLU A 147 9.13 -13.60 -1.14
CA GLU A 147 9.52 -14.63 -2.12
C GLU A 147 9.90 -14.05 -3.48
N ALA A 148 9.27 -12.95 -3.89
CA ALA A 148 9.62 -12.24 -5.13
C ALA A 148 10.95 -11.46 -5.02
N GLY A 149 11.50 -11.30 -3.82
CA GLY A 149 12.77 -10.63 -3.55
C GLY A 149 12.63 -9.26 -2.88
N PHE A 150 11.41 -8.80 -2.59
CA PHE A 150 11.23 -7.53 -1.88
C PHE A 150 11.71 -7.61 -0.44
N TYR A 151 12.27 -6.52 0.04
CA TYR A 151 12.38 -6.28 1.47
C TYR A 151 11.08 -5.67 2.00
N VAL A 152 10.43 -6.32 2.97
CA VAL A 152 9.23 -5.81 3.65
C VAL A 152 9.62 -5.29 5.04
N PRO A 153 9.66 -3.95 5.25
CA PRO A 153 10.06 -3.37 6.54
C PRO A 153 9.14 -3.81 7.67
N PHE A 154 9.75 -4.14 8.81
CA PHE A 154 9.06 -4.51 10.05
C PHE A 154 8.18 -5.77 9.97
N HIS A 155 8.28 -6.59 8.92
CA HIS A 155 7.40 -7.75 8.75
C HIS A 155 7.48 -8.75 9.92
N LYS A 156 8.62 -8.83 10.63
CA LYS A 156 8.78 -9.76 11.76
C LYS A 156 7.94 -9.32 12.95
N SER A 157 8.08 -8.08 13.39
CA SER A 157 7.30 -7.51 14.50
C SER A 157 5.81 -7.40 14.16
N GLU A 158 5.47 -7.01 12.93
CA GLU A 158 4.10 -6.95 12.43
C GLU A 158 3.43 -8.32 12.42
N ARG A 159 4.11 -9.36 11.90
CA ARG A 159 3.58 -10.73 11.90
C ARG A 159 3.36 -11.26 13.31
N TRP A 160 4.36 -11.10 14.17
CA TRP A 160 4.22 -11.48 15.57
C TRP A 160 3.00 -10.83 16.22
N TYR A 161 2.77 -9.53 15.98
CA TYR A 161 1.65 -8.82 16.59
C TYR A 161 0.32 -9.36 16.10
N ARG A 162 0.17 -9.56 14.78
CA ARG A 162 -1.04 -10.18 14.22
C ARG A 162 -1.27 -11.58 14.76
N ASP A 163 -0.24 -12.42 14.85
CA ASP A 163 -0.36 -13.77 15.39
C ASP A 163 -0.83 -13.76 16.86
N LYS A 164 -0.37 -12.79 17.67
CA LYS A 164 -0.85 -12.62 19.05
C LYS A 164 -2.30 -12.17 19.11
N LEU A 165 -2.70 -11.22 18.27
CA LEU A 165 -4.07 -10.73 18.21
C LEU A 165 -5.02 -11.85 17.74
N ASP A 166 -4.67 -12.55 16.67
CA ASP A 166 -5.45 -13.68 16.13
C ASP A 166 -5.61 -14.80 17.15
N ALA A 167 -4.57 -15.11 17.93
CA ALA A 167 -4.60 -16.15 18.96
C ALA A 167 -5.60 -15.86 20.09
N THR A 168 -6.06 -14.61 20.26
CA THR A 168 -7.10 -14.29 21.25
C THR A 168 -8.49 -14.77 20.86
N GLY A 169 -8.75 -14.99 19.56
CA GLY A 169 -10.08 -15.24 19.01
C GLY A 169 -11.03 -14.04 19.09
N ILE A 170 -10.56 -12.86 19.50
CA ILE A 170 -11.34 -11.62 19.55
C ILE A 170 -11.43 -11.02 18.15
N VAL A 171 -12.63 -10.63 17.73
CA VAL A 171 -12.83 -9.90 16.47
C VAL A 171 -12.29 -8.48 16.61
N TYR A 172 -11.37 -8.09 15.73
CA TYR A 172 -10.77 -6.75 15.74
C TYR A 172 -10.60 -6.18 14.34
N ALA A 173 -10.50 -4.86 14.26
CA ALA A 173 -10.08 -4.11 13.08
C ALA A 173 -8.83 -3.29 13.42
N MET A 174 -7.87 -3.16 12.50
CA MET A 174 -6.74 -2.27 12.72
C MET A 174 -7.08 -0.85 12.25
N ILE A 175 -6.97 0.13 13.14
CA ILE A 175 -7.08 1.56 12.83
C ILE A 175 -5.80 2.25 13.26
N LEU A 176 -5.10 2.89 12.30
CA LEU A 176 -3.84 3.60 12.54
C LEU A 176 -2.82 2.75 13.31
N GLY A 177 -2.74 1.46 12.95
CA GLY A 177 -1.85 0.49 13.59
C GLY A 177 -2.28 0.04 14.98
N ARG A 178 -3.52 0.31 15.41
CA ARG A 178 -4.07 -0.12 16.71
C ARG A 178 -5.27 -1.05 16.51
N PRO A 179 -5.37 -2.15 17.27
CA PRO A 179 -6.56 -3.00 17.23
C PRO A 179 -7.72 -2.29 17.93
N ILE A 180 -8.86 -2.25 17.27
CA ILE A 180 -10.13 -1.80 17.83
C ILE A 180 -11.14 -2.94 17.75
N VAL A 181 -12.06 -3.00 18.72
CA VAL A 181 -13.16 -3.95 18.71
C VAL A 181 -14.33 -3.27 18.00
N PRO A 182 -14.71 -3.71 16.78
CA PRO A 182 -15.74 -3.04 16.00
C PRO A 182 -17.14 -3.29 16.57
N HIS A 183 -18.11 -2.45 16.23
CA HIS A 183 -19.51 -2.68 16.62
C HIS A 183 -20.25 -3.47 15.52
N TRP A 184 -19.92 -4.75 15.35
CA TRP A 184 -20.43 -5.62 14.26
C TRP A 184 -21.30 -6.77 14.78
N ASP A 185 -22.12 -6.50 15.80
CA ASP A 185 -23.05 -7.47 16.40
C ASP A 185 -22.39 -8.70 17.07
N GLN A 186 -21.06 -8.71 17.26
CA GLN A 186 -20.40 -9.82 17.96
C GLN A 186 -20.75 -9.90 19.47
N TYR A 187 -21.40 -8.87 20.01
CA TYR A 187 -21.91 -8.83 21.38
C TYR A 187 -23.36 -8.33 21.46
N PRO A 188 -24.12 -8.69 22.51
CA PRO A 188 -25.41 -8.07 22.78
C PRO A 188 -25.28 -6.56 23.00
N ALA A 189 -26.08 -5.76 22.29
CA ALA A 189 -26.01 -4.29 22.32
C ALA A 189 -26.00 -3.69 23.75
N LYS A 190 -26.83 -4.23 24.67
CA LYS A 190 -26.91 -3.77 26.07
C LYS A 190 -25.64 -3.98 26.89
N LYS A 191 -24.76 -4.88 26.45
CA LYS A 191 -23.50 -5.23 27.12
C LYS A 191 -22.27 -4.90 26.27
N PHE A 192 -22.45 -4.27 25.11
CA PHE A 192 -21.36 -4.02 24.18
C PHE A 192 -20.20 -3.29 24.86
N ALA A 193 -20.46 -2.20 25.60
CA ALA A 193 -19.41 -1.43 26.28
C ALA A 193 -18.58 -2.23 27.29
N GLU A 194 -19.19 -3.21 27.97
CA GLU A 194 -18.50 -4.08 28.92
C GLU A 194 -17.55 -5.04 28.18
N PHE A 195 -18.06 -5.71 27.14
CA PHE A 195 -17.27 -6.64 26.33
C PHE A 195 -16.19 -5.93 25.51
N GLU A 196 -16.53 -4.79 24.90
CA GLU A 196 -15.62 -3.94 24.14
C GLU A 196 -14.45 -3.50 25.00
N LYS A 197 -14.71 -3.03 26.23
CA LYS A 197 -13.64 -2.66 27.16
C LYS A 197 -12.75 -3.85 27.50
N ARG A 198 -13.34 -4.97 27.93
CA ARG A 198 -12.59 -6.19 28.30
C ARG A 198 -11.69 -6.65 27.16
N ASP A 199 -12.25 -6.75 25.96
CA ASP A 199 -11.55 -7.31 24.81
C ASP A 199 -10.52 -6.32 24.25
N ARG A 200 -10.82 -5.02 24.25
CA ARG A 200 -9.82 -3.97 23.95
C ARG A 200 -8.65 -4.00 24.92
N ASP A 201 -8.89 -4.16 26.22
CA ASP A 201 -7.83 -4.21 27.23
C ASP A 201 -6.92 -5.45 27.01
N ILE A 202 -7.49 -6.59 26.60
CA ILE A 202 -6.73 -7.78 26.20
C ILE A 202 -5.88 -7.50 24.95
N LEU A 203 -6.48 -6.97 23.87
CA LEU A 203 -5.76 -6.69 22.62
C LEU A 203 -4.64 -5.66 22.81
N MET A 204 -4.89 -4.64 23.64
CA MET A 204 -3.92 -3.59 23.95
C MET A 204 -2.81 -4.07 24.90
N SER A 205 -3.00 -5.17 25.63
CA SER A 205 -1.97 -5.73 26.51
C SER A 205 -0.70 -6.18 25.77
N PHE A 206 -0.81 -6.53 24.48
CA PHE A 206 0.33 -6.92 23.65
C PHE A 206 1.11 -5.72 23.08
N ARG A 207 0.58 -4.50 23.23
CA ARG A 207 1.15 -3.30 22.61
C ARG A 207 2.58 -2.97 23.09
N PRO A 208 2.90 -3.02 24.39
CA PRO A 208 4.26 -2.71 24.86
C PRO A 208 5.32 -3.64 24.25
N GLU A 209 5.03 -4.95 24.16
CA GLU A 209 5.96 -5.90 23.56
C GLU A 209 6.08 -5.71 22.04
N TYR A 210 4.97 -5.40 21.34
CA TYR A 210 5.03 -5.04 19.92
C TYR A 210 5.96 -3.84 19.68
N GLU A 211 5.81 -2.78 20.48
CA GLU A 211 6.62 -1.56 20.37
C GLU A 211 8.10 -1.83 20.68
N GLN A 212 8.38 -2.67 21.68
CA GLN A 212 9.74 -3.11 21.96
C GLN A 212 10.36 -3.87 20.78
N ARG A 213 9.63 -4.84 20.19
CA ARG A 213 10.09 -5.59 19.02
C ARG A 213 10.35 -4.70 17.81
N ARG A 214 9.52 -3.67 17.61
CA ARG A 214 9.71 -2.65 16.58
C ARG A 214 11.02 -1.88 16.78
N VAL A 215 11.35 -1.51 18.02
CA VAL A 215 12.61 -0.84 18.36
C VAL A 215 13.80 -1.77 18.12
N GLU A 216 13.69 -3.04 18.49
CA GLU A 216 14.73 -4.05 18.28
C GLU A 216 14.98 -4.36 16.79
N GLU A 217 13.93 -4.38 15.96
CA GLU A 217 14.02 -4.62 14.52
C GLU A 217 14.53 -3.38 13.75
N ALA A 218 14.32 -2.16 14.28
CA ALA A 218 14.59 -0.90 13.57
C ALA A 218 16.02 -0.75 13.01
N PRO A 219 17.11 -1.14 13.71
CA PRO A 219 18.46 -1.05 13.16
C PRO A 219 18.66 -1.92 11.91
N GLU A 220 18.11 -3.14 11.89
CA GLU A 220 18.16 -4.03 10.73
C GLU A 220 17.37 -3.43 9.56
N VAL A 221 16.17 -2.89 9.85
CA VAL A 221 15.35 -2.20 8.85
C VAL A 221 16.08 -1.03 8.24
N GLN A 222 16.66 -0.16 9.07
CA GLN A 222 17.36 1.02 8.61
C GLN A 222 18.57 0.65 7.74
N ALA A 223 19.43 -0.25 8.23
CA ALA A 223 20.61 -0.69 7.48
C ALA A 223 20.24 -1.33 6.13
N THR A 224 19.14 -2.08 6.08
CA THR A 224 18.68 -2.71 4.82
C THR A 224 18.11 -1.69 3.85
N LEU A 225 17.36 -0.69 4.33
CA LEU A 225 16.79 0.38 3.50
C LEU A 225 17.82 1.40 3.02
N GLU A 226 18.95 1.54 3.73
CA GLU A 226 20.10 2.36 3.31
C GLU A 226 20.90 1.72 2.17
N ASN A 227 20.76 0.41 1.96
CA ASN A 227 21.39 -0.25 0.82
C ASN A 227 20.71 0.18 -0.50
N PRO A 228 21.44 0.82 -1.43
CA PRO A 228 20.88 1.35 -2.67
C PRO A 228 20.36 0.27 -3.62
N GLY A 229 20.73 -1.00 -3.42
CA GLY A 229 20.22 -2.12 -4.20
C GLY A 229 18.87 -2.65 -3.72
N THR A 230 18.46 -2.32 -2.49
CA THR A 230 17.24 -2.87 -1.86
C THR A 230 15.99 -2.35 -2.57
N ILE A 231 15.16 -3.28 -3.05
CA ILE A 231 13.81 -2.96 -3.52
C ILE A 231 12.83 -3.23 -2.37
N ALA A 232 12.21 -2.19 -1.85
CA ALA A 232 11.33 -2.29 -0.68
C ALA A 232 9.86 -2.41 -1.09
N ALA A 233 9.07 -3.18 -0.35
CA ALA A 233 7.62 -3.18 -0.45
C ALA A 233 7.00 -2.61 0.84
N HIS A 234 6.26 -1.52 0.69
CA HIS A 234 5.55 -0.84 1.76
C HIS A 234 4.06 -1.16 1.66
N MET A 235 3.51 -1.70 2.73
CA MET A 235 2.09 -2.02 2.83
C MET A 235 1.38 -0.97 3.69
N ILE A 236 0.47 -0.21 3.08
CA ILE A 236 -0.32 0.83 3.73
C ILE A 236 -1.70 0.27 4.04
N TYR A 237 -2.18 0.56 5.26
CA TYR A 237 -3.55 0.28 5.67
C TYR A 237 -4.41 1.52 5.44
N SER A 238 -5.39 1.41 4.55
CA SER A 238 -6.45 2.40 4.45
C SER A 238 -7.65 1.91 5.25
N THR A 239 -7.90 2.56 6.38
CA THR A 239 -9.24 2.53 7.00
C THR A 239 -10.12 3.38 6.11
N GLY A 240 -10.97 2.73 5.32
CA GLY A 240 -11.77 3.36 4.26
C GLY A 240 -12.59 4.55 4.71
#